data_AF-A0A382M558-F1
#
_entry.id   AF-A0A382M558-F1
#
_cell.length_a   1.000
_cell.length_b   1.000
_cell.length_c   1.000
_cell.angle_alpha   90.00
_cell.angle_beta   90.00
_cell.angle_gamma   90.00
#
_symmetry.space_group_name_H-M   'P 1'
#
loop_
_entity.id
_entity.type
_entity.pdbx_description
1 polymer ?
#
loop_
_entity_poly.entity_id
_entity_poly.type
_entity_poly.pdbx_seq_one_letter_code
_entity_poly.pdbx_strand_id
1 'polypeptide(L)'
;VLFNSKLPESKAVAEHYAKLRGIPANHLIGLPLSDGHTISRREFTVKLEQPLAVELARRNLLDGKAASIRYLVLCWGVPIRVDKDDALNEDGRSQAPSSLRRNEASVDSELAMLPQLGQAPKRFGIVTNPVFRQA
;
A
#
# COMPACT_ATOMS: atom_id res chain seq x y z
N VAL A 1 2.85 11.13 3.74
CA VAL A 1 1.87 11.39 2.66
C VAL A 1 2.44 10.84 1.37
N LEU A 2 1.70 9.98 0.71
CA LEU A 2 2.07 9.36 -0.56
C LEU A 2 1.32 10.05 -1.70
N PHE A 3 2.02 10.44 -2.74
CA PHE A 3 1.45 11.08 -3.93
C PHE A 3 2.01 10.49 -5.22
N ASN A 4 1.31 10.73 -6.32
CA ASN A 4 1.76 10.29 -7.64
C ASN A 4 2.70 11.34 -8.24
N SER A 5 3.98 11.01 -8.39
CA SER A 5 4.99 11.94 -8.91
C SER A 5 4.87 12.21 -10.40
N LYS A 6 4.07 11.43 -11.15
CA LYS A 6 3.77 11.71 -12.57
C LYS A 6 2.71 12.80 -12.75
N LEU A 7 1.96 13.13 -11.69
CA LEU A 7 0.88 14.11 -11.73
C LEU A 7 1.27 15.34 -10.91
N PRO A 8 1.61 16.47 -11.54
CA PRO A 8 1.99 17.70 -10.82
C PRO A 8 0.94 18.16 -9.80
N GLU A 9 -0.35 17.96 -10.10
CA GLU A 9 -1.47 18.34 -9.24
C GLU A 9 -1.55 17.43 -8.00
N SER A 10 -1.17 16.15 -8.12
CA SER A 10 -1.06 15.23 -6.98
C SER A 10 -0.01 15.70 -5.99
N LYS A 11 1.15 16.14 -6.51
CA LYS A 11 2.22 16.73 -5.70
C LYS A 11 1.74 18.02 -5.02
N ALA A 12 1.09 18.92 -5.77
CA ALA A 12 0.58 20.18 -5.21
C ALA A 12 -0.42 19.95 -4.06
N VAL A 13 -1.32 18.98 -4.20
CA VAL A 13 -2.27 18.59 -3.13
C VAL A 13 -1.52 18.03 -1.91
N ALA A 14 -0.52 17.18 -2.12
CA ALA A 14 0.25 16.60 -1.03
C ALA A 14 1.07 17.65 -0.25
N GLU A 15 1.71 18.58 -0.96
CA GLU A 15 2.46 19.70 -0.36
C GLU A 15 1.54 20.64 0.40
N HIS A 16 0.37 20.97 -0.17
CA HIS A 16 -0.64 21.79 0.49
C HIS A 16 -1.15 21.13 1.78
N TYR A 17 -1.52 19.85 1.71
CA TYR A 17 -1.96 19.07 2.88
C TYR A 17 -0.88 19.00 3.96
N ALA A 18 0.38 18.74 3.56
CA ALA A 18 1.50 18.68 4.48
C ALA A 18 1.76 20.02 5.20
N LYS A 19 1.72 21.13 4.45
CA LYS A 19 1.88 22.47 5.02
C LYS A 19 0.80 22.78 6.06
N LEU A 20 -0.47 22.50 5.76
CA LEU A 20 -1.59 22.76 6.68
C LEU A 20 -1.55 21.90 7.94
N ARG A 21 -0.98 20.69 7.85
CA ARG A 21 -0.89 19.74 8.97
C ARG A 21 0.44 19.76 9.70
N GLY A 22 1.36 20.64 9.32
CA GLY A 22 2.71 20.70 9.91
C GLY A 22 3.51 19.41 9.69
N ILE A 23 3.25 18.69 8.60
CA ILE A 23 3.93 17.43 8.29
C ILE A 23 5.35 17.76 7.78
N PRO A 24 6.41 17.15 8.35
CA PRO A 24 7.77 17.32 7.85
C PRO A 24 7.93 17.01 6.36
N ALA A 25 8.76 17.77 5.65
CA ALA A 25 8.96 17.60 4.21
C ALA A 25 9.50 16.20 3.85
N ASN A 26 10.31 15.59 4.73
CA ASN A 26 10.80 14.21 4.58
C ASN A 26 9.68 13.16 4.73
N HIS A 27 8.45 13.52 5.12
CA HIS A 27 7.30 12.60 5.14
C HIS A 27 6.46 12.67 3.85
N LEU A 28 6.85 13.49 2.87
CA LEU A 28 6.29 13.47 1.52
C LEU A 28 7.04 12.45 0.67
N ILE A 29 6.32 11.45 0.16
CA ILE A 29 6.86 10.39 -0.70
C ILE A 29 6.11 10.43 -2.02
N GLY A 30 6.85 10.65 -3.11
CA GLY A 30 6.31 10.66 -4.47
C GLY A 30 6.76 9.42 -5.22
N LEU A 31 5.82 8.62 -5.72
CA LEU A 31 6.11 7.45 -6.54
C LEU A 31 5.53 7.61 -7.95
N PRO A 32 6.18 7.08 -9.01
CA PRO A 32 5.73 7.24 -10.38
C PRO A 32 4.62 6.23 -10.72
N LEU A 33 3.39 6.54 -10.30
CA LEU A 33 2.23 5.66 -10.41
C LEU A 33 1.43 5.92 -11.70
N SER A 34 0.61 4.97 -12.12
CA SER A 34 -0.39 5.17 -13.17
C SER A 34 -1.49 6.13 -12.70
N ASP A 35 -2.13 6.83 -13.64
CA ASP A 35 -3.19 7.82 -13.42
C ASP A 35 -4.59 7.21 -13.25
N GLY A 36 -4.71 5.88 -13.44
CA GLY A 36 -5.95 5.14 -13.25
C GLY A 36 -6.26 4.81 -11.78
N HIS A 37 -7.56 4.73 -11.46
CA HIS A 37 -8.01 4.28 -10.13
C HIS A 37 -7.69 2.80 -9.84
N THR A 38 -7.53 1.99 -10.90
CA THR A 38 -7.23 0.56 -10.78
C THR A 38 -5.80 0.30 -11.23
N ILE A 39 -5.08 -0.48 -10.44
CA ILE A 39 -3.72 -0.95 -10.73
C ILE A 39 -3.69 -2.47 -10.77
N SER A 40 -2.91 -3.07 -11.68
CA SER A 40 -2.72 -4.52 -11.68
C SER A 40 -1.95 -4.97 -10.44
N ARG A 41 -2.14 -6.23 -10.02
CA ARG A 41 -1.42 -6.81 -8.87
C ARG A 41 0.10 -6.72 -9.02
N ARG A 42 0.63 -7.02 -10.20
CA ARG A 42 2.06 -6.90 -10.52
C ARG A 42 2.55 -5.46 -10.42
N GLU A 43 1.80 -4.50 -10.97
CA GLU A 43 2.19 -3.09 -10.94
C GLU A 43 2.09 -2.52 -9.52
N PHE A 44 1.10 -2.92 -8.73
CA PHE A 44 1.02 -2.61 -7.30
C PHE A 44 2.30 -3.04 -6.58
N THR A 45 2.72 -4.29 -6.75
CA THR A 45 3.92 -4.79 -6.06
C THR A 45 5.19 -4.05 -6.50
N VAL A 46 5.40 -3.89 -7.81
CA VAL A 46 6.66 -3.37 -8.36
C VAL A 46 6.77 -1.84 -8.30
N LYS A 47 5.66 -1.11 -8.45
CA LYS A 47 5.68 0.37 -8.52
C LYS A 47 5.23 1.06 -7.25
N LEU A 48 4.48 0.38 -6.38
CA LEU A 48 3.89 0.98 -5.18
C LEU A 48 4.41 0.32 -3.90
N GLU A 49 4.11 -0.96 -3.66
CA GLU A 49 4.42 -1.69 -2.42
C GLU A 49 5.93 -1.71 -2.12
N GLN A 50 6.73 -2.28 -3.01
CA GLN A 50 8.18 -2.42 -2.78
C GLN A 50 8.91 -1.08 -2.71
N PRO A 51 8.70 -0.13 -3.66
CA PRO A 51 9.37 1.17 -3.57
C PRO A 51 8.97 1.98 -2.34
N LEU A 52 7.69 1.91 -1.92
CA LEU A 52 7.23 2.58 -0.71
C LEU A 52 7.90 1.99 0.54
N ALA A 53 8.01 0.66 0.64
CA ALA A 53 8.70 0.01 1.75
C ALA A 53 10.17 0.46 1.84
N VAL A 54 10.86 0.52 0.71
CA VAL A 54 12.26 1.00 0.64
C VAL A 54 12.36 2.45 1.09
N GLU A 55 11.47 3.34 0.63
CA GLU A 55 11.47 4.75 1.03
C GLU A 55 11.15 4.95 2.51
N LEU A 56 10.20 4.18 3.06
CA LEU A 56 9.87 4.23 4.49
C LEU A 56 11.04 3.76 5.35
N ALA A 57 11.70 2.67 4.98
CA ALA A 57 12.88 2.15 5.68
C ALA A 57 14.05 3.14 5.60
N ARG A 58 14.35 3.65 4.41
CA ARG A 58 15.42 4.65 4.19
C ARG A 58 15.25 5.90 5.06
N ARG A 59 14.01 6.28 5.36
CA ARG A 59 13.66 7.47 6.14
C ARG A 59 13.45 7.16 7.62
N ASN A 60 13.66 5.92 8.07
CA ASN A 60 13.39 5.43 9.44
C ASN A 60 11.93 5.67 9.87
N LEU A 61 10.99 5.57 8.93
CA LEU A 61 9.55 5.74 9.18
C LEU A 61 8.86 4.42 9.52
N LEU A 62 9.34 3.33 8.90
CA LEU A 62 8.90 1.97 9.15
C LEU A 62 10.10 1.02 8.98
N ASP A 63 10.37 0.22 10.01
CA ASP A 63 11.35 -0.87 9.99
C ASP A 63 10.67 -2.14 10.52
N GLY A 64 10.28 -3.01 9.59
CA GLY A 64 9.45 -4.19 9.90
C GLY A 64 8.17 -3.79 10.65
N LYS A 65 8.08 -4.17 11.94
CA LYS A 65 6.93 -3.84 12.81
C LYS A 65 7.09 -2.55 13.61
N ALA A 66 8.29 -1.96 13.65
CA ALA A 66 8.54 -0.71 14.36
C ALA A 66 8.25 0.47 13.43
N ALA A 67 7.35 1.36 13.84
CA ALA A 67 6.98 2.54 13.05
C ALA A 67 7.14 3.81 13.88
N SER A 68 7.79 4.82 13.32
CA SER A 68 7.82 6.18 13.91
C SER A 68 6.64 7.04 13.43
N ILE A 69 5.94 6.58 12.38
CA ILE A 69 4.70 7.18 11.89
C ILE A 69 3.49 6.29 12.24
N ARG A 70 2.34 6.92 12.48
CA ARG A 70 1.09 6.22 12.78
C ARG A 70 0.16 6.05 11.58
N TYR A 71 0.29 6.94 10.59
CA TYR A 71 -0.63 6.99 9.45
C TYR A 71 0.11 7.20 8.14
N LEU A 72 -0.33 6.50 7.10
CA LEU A 72 0.01 6.78 5.71
C LEU A 72 -1.22 7.38 5.02
N VAL A 73 -1.10 8.61 4.53
CA VAL A 73 -2.16 9.30 3.79
C VAL A 73 -1.89 9.16 2.30
N LEU A 74 -2.84 8.60 1.55
CA LEU A 74 -2.80 8.52 0.08
C LEU A 74 -3.45 9.77 -0.50
N CYS A 75 -2.72 10.52 -1.31
CA CYS A 75 -3.23 11.70 -2.01
C CYS A 75 -3.92 11.33 -3.32
N TRP A 76 -4.72 12.27 -3.83
CA TRP A 76 -5.32 12.19 -5.16
C TRP A 76 -4.27 11.82 -6.22
N GLY A 77 -4.62 10.95 -7.16
CA GLY A 77 -3.70 10.43 -8.18
C GLY A 77 -2.98 9.13 -7.80
N VAL A 78 -3.06 8.68 -6.54
CA VAL A 78 -2.66 7.32 -6.13
C VAL A 78 -3.81 6.36 -6.47
N PRO A 79 -3.53 5.18 -7.07
CA PRO A 79 -4.57 4.17 -7.32
C PRO A 79 -5.28 3.74 -6.04
N ILE A 80 -6.55 3.36 -6.16
CA ILE A 80 -7.40 3.00 -5.02
C ILE A 80 -7.80 1.52 -5.01
N ARG A 81 -7.75 0.84 -6.15
CA ARG A 81 -8.14 -0.57 -6.32
C ARG A 81 -7.01 -1.37 -6.95
N VAL A 82 -6.67 -2.50 -6.34
CA VAL A 82 -5.86 -3.54 -6.97
C VAL A 82 -6.79 -4.50 -7.70
N ASP A 83 -6.53 -4.73 -8.98
CA ASP A 83 -7.38 -5.59 -9.80
C ASP A 83 -7.22 -7.07 -9.44
N LYS A 84 -8.21 -7.86 -9.86
CA LYS A 84 -8.18 -9.31 -9.75
C LYS A 84 -6.98 -9.86 -10.53
N ASP A 85 -6.31 -10.85 -9.96
CA ASP A 85 -5.23 -11.56 -10.63
C ASP A 85 -5.56 -13.06 -10.73
N ASP A 86 -5.94 -13.50 -11.92
CA ASP A 86 -6.26 -14.91 -12.18
C ASP A 86 -5.02 -15.82 -12.23
N ALA A 87 -3.83 -15.24 -12.42
CA ALA A 87 -2.58 -15.99 -12.38
C ALA A 87 -2.05 -16.21 -10.95
N LEU A 88 -2.58 -15.48 -9.96
CA LEU A 88 -2.17 -15.64 -8.56
C LEU A 88 -2.74 -16.92 -7.95
N ASN A 89 -1.96 -18.00 -7.98
CA ASN A 89 -2.34 -19.27 -7.35
C ASN A 89 -1.64 -19.44 -5.99
N GLU A 90 -2.37 -19.15 -4.93
CA GLU A 90 -1.89 -19.27 -3.54
C GLU A 90 -2.40 -20.57 -2.89
N ASP A 91 -1.56 -21.19 -2.06
CA ASP A 91 -1.92 -22.42 -1.35
C ASP A 91 -3.18 -22.25 -0.49
N GLY A 92 -4.14 -23.13 -0.67
CA GLY A 92 -5.44 -23.08 0.02
C GLY A 92 -6.55 -22.36 -0.76
N ARG A 93 -6.24 -21.64 -1.85
CA ARG A 93 -7.24 -20.82 -2.58
C ARG A 93 -8.30 -21.70 -3.24
N SER A 94 -7.89 -22.81 -3.85
CA SER A 94 -8.83 -23.73 -4.51
C SER A 94 -9.72 -24.50 -3.52
N GLN A 95 -9.26 -24.69 -2.27
CA GLN A 95 -10.02 -25.34 -1.21
C GLN A 95 -11.00 -24.38 -0.50
N ALA A 96 -10.77 -23.07 -0.55
CA ALA A 96 -11.66 -22.09 0.05
C ALA A 96 -13.04 -22.05 -0.66
N PRO A 97 -14.13 -21.63 0.02
CA PRO A 97 -15.41 -21.32 -0.63
C PRO A 97 -15.22 -20.30 -1.75
N SER A 98 -15.99 -20.42 -2.84
CA SER A 98 -15.86 -19.55 -4.03
C SER A 98 -15.92 -18.05 -3.70
N SER A 99 -16.78 -17.66 -2.76
CA SER A 99 -16.91 -16.29 -2.26
C SER A 99 -15.64 -15.74 -1.60
N LEU A 100 -14.80 -16.62 -1.04
CA LEU A 100 -13.55 -16.28 -0.35
C LEU A 100 -12.31 -16.43 -1.24
N ARG A 101 -12.45 -16.80 -2.52
CA ARG A 101 -11.32 -16.92 -3.46
C ARG A 101 -10.93 -15.61 -4.14
N ARG A 102 -11.69 -14.53 -3.91
CA ARG A 102 -11.44 -13.21 -4.50
C ARG A 102 -10.10 -12.67 -4.00
N ASN A 103 -9.40 -11.95 -4.87
CA ASN A 103 -8.06 -11.42 -4.59
C ASN A 103 -7.83 -10.01 -5.12
N GLU A 104 -8.84 -9.37 -5.69
CA GLU A 104 -8.90 -7.92 -5.80
C GLU A 104 -8.97 -7.30 -4.40
N ALA A 105 -8.40 -6.12 -4.26
CA ALA A 105 -8.28 -5.46 -2.96
C ALA A 105 -8.35 -3.95 -3.10
N SER A 106 -8.58 -3.25 -1.99
CA SER A 106 -8.30 -1.82 -1.92
C SER A 106 -6.80 -1.61 -1.69
N VAL A 107 -6.24 -0.56 -2.29
CA VAL A 107 -4.80 -0.26 -2.19
C VAL A 107 -4.38 0.02 -0.75
N ASP A 108 -5.21 0.74 0.01
CA ASP A 108 -4.97 1.03 1.43
C ASP A 108 -4.94 -0.23 2.30
N SER A 109 -5.83 -1.20 2.07
CA SER A 109 -5.84 -2.48 2.80
C SER A 109 -4.55 -3.28 2.57
N GLU A 110 -4.05 -3.31 1.33
CA GLU A 110 -2.79 -3.97 1.01
C GLU A 110 -1.60 -3.23 1.64
N LEU A 111 -1.60 -1.89 1.59
CA LEU A 111 -0.54 -1.09 2.21
C LEU A 111 -0.55 -1.18 3.75
N ALA A 112 -1.70 -1.46 4.37
CA ALA A 112 -1.76 -1.74 5.80
C ALA A 112 -0.99 -3.01 6.20
N MET A 113 -0.73 -3.91 5.24
CA MET A 113 0.05 -5.13 5.43
C MET A 113 1.56 -4.94 5.23
N LEU A 114 2.03 -3.73 4.89
CA LEU A 114 3.47 -3.43 4.70
C LEU A 114 4.38 -3.91 5.84
N PRO A 115 4.00 -3.83 7.14
CA PRO A 115 4.83 -4.36 8.23
C PRO A 115 5.13 -5.87 8.15
N GLN A 116 4.42 -6.61 7.30
CA GLN A 116 4.60 -8.04 7.04
C GLN A 116 5.22 -8.32 5.68
N LEU A 117 5.78 -7.31 5.01
CA LEU A 117 6.43 -7.49 3.73
C LEU A 117 7.47 -8.62 3.83
N GLY A 118 7.40 -9.59 2.92
CA GLY A 118 8.24 -10.79 2.92
C GLY A 118 7.68 -12.01 3.67
N GLN A 119 6.61 -11.86 4.45
CA GLN A 119 5.94 -12.99 5.14
C GLN A 119 4.89 -13.70 4.27
N ALA A 120 4.75 -13.27 3.01
CA ALA A 120 3.81 -13.80 2.02
C ALA A 120 2.38 -14.05 2.59
N PRO A 121 1.72 -13.01 3.17
CA PRO A 121 0.36 -13.18 3.64
C PRO A 121 -0.57 -13.53 2.47
N LYS A 122 -1.52 -14.43 2.73
CA LYS A 122 -2.54 -14.81 1.75
C LYS A 122 -3.30 -13.58 1.27
N ARG A 123 -3.53 -13.43 -0.02
CA ARG A 123 -4.33 -12.33 -0.60
C ARG A 123 -5.77 -12.73 -0.94
N PHE A 124 -6.23 -13.86 -0.41
CA PHE A 124 -7.61 -14.32 -0.50
C PHE A 124 -8.16 -14.71 0.87
N GLY A 125 -9.48 -14.72 0.98
CA GLY A 125 -10.19 -15.14 2.18
C GLY A 125 -10.02 -14.18 3.35
N ILE A 126 -10.17 -14.72 4.57
CA ILE A 126 -10.07 -13.94 5.79
C ILE A 126 -8.63 -13.99 6.28
N VAL A 127 -7.98 -12.82 6.30
CA VAL A 127 -6.65 -12.64 6.88
C VAL A 127 -6.83 -11.96 8.23
N THR A 128 -6.47 -12.65 9.30
CA THR A 128 -6.42 -12.03 10.62
C THR A 128 -5.33 -10.99 10.66
N ASN A 129 -5.63 -9.78 11.13
CA ASN A 129 -4.63 -8.74 11.32
C ASN A 129 -3.56 -9.26 12.29
N PRO A 130 -2.33 -9.53 11.83
CA PRO A 130 -1.36 -10.15 12.70
C PRO A 130 -0.78 -9.15 13.69
N VAL A 131 -0.88 -7.83 13.45
CA VAL A 131 -0.46 -6.79 14.40
C VAL A 131 -1.53 -6.45 15.44
N PHE A 132 -2.74 -6.99 15.32
CA PHE A 132 -3.79 -6.80 16.32
C PHE A 132 -3.53 -7.69 17.55
N ARG A 133 -3.50 -7.09 18.75
CA ARG A 133 -3.19 -7.76 20.03
C ARG A 133 -1.85 -8.52 20.04
N GLN A 134 -0.81 -7.96 19.41
CA GLN A 134 0.55 -8.39 19.74
C GLN A 134 0.87 -7.86 21.15
N ALA A 135 1.21 -8.79 22.06
CA ALA A 135 1.57 -8.52 23.46
C ALA A 135 2.92 -7.81 23.57
#